data_AF-A0A3D4VBK5-F1
#
_entry.id   AF-A0A3D4VBK5-F1
#
_cell.length_a   1.000
_cell.length_b   1.000
_cell.length_c   1.000
_cell.angle_alpha   90.00
_cell.angle_beta   90.00
_cell.angle_gamma   90.00
#
_symmetry.space_group_name_H-M   'P 1'
#
loop_
_entity.id
_entity.type
_entity.pdbx_description
1 polymer ?
#
loop_
_entity_poly.entity_id
_entity_poly.type
_entity_poly.pdbx_seq_one_letter_code
_entity_poly.pdbx_strand_id
1 'polypeptide(L)'
;MPPLMERITDALSLVRNPRTGADVMAAEQVRDIATTVDGKVRFTLLLAPEDDATLVRDVRQAVEQLDGVSDVRVDVRDPAQREPTPARPAPAPNAMHHPTAPAPKAPGTGRALPVMEAASAPKAPPRVPDPVQYPNLGRIIAVSSGKGGVGKSTVAVNLAIALAKAGKRVGIMDADIYGPNLPLMLGVDAAPAVRDEKIIPLEAFGIKVISLGFLIEKEQPAIWRGPIVMKIITQFLRDVNWGQLDYFLVDMPPGTGDAQLSLVQATQVHGAVIVTTPQQVSVGDALRGVKMFERTAVPVLGVVENMSWFENPETGKPIAMFGSGGGERLAKECGLPLIGQIPLDPRIQEGGDTGRPIVDAEPDSKASKAIHLVAERVMQRLDERYP
;
A
#
# COMPACT_ATOMS: atom_id res chain seq x y z
N MET A 1 5.16 -13.20 39.16
CA MET A 1 3.83 -12.62 38.88
C MET A 1 3.39 -13.10 37.50
N PRO A 2 2.11 -13.47 37.31
CA PRO A 2 1.59 -13.78 35.98
C PRO A 2 1.79 -12.58 35.03
N PRO A 3 2.00 -12.82 33.72
CA PRO A 3 2.10 -11.78 32.71
C PRO A 3 0.95 -10.75 32.83
N LEU A 4 1.25 -9.48 32.54
CA LEU A 4 0.25 -8.40 32.62
C LEU A 4 -1.03 -8.72 31.82
N MET A 5 -0.88 -9.37 30.66
CA MET A 5 -2.00 -9.77 29.80
C MET A 5 -2.92 -10.82 30.45
N GLU A 6 -2.35 -11.77 31.20
CA GLU A 6 -3.14 -12.78 31.92
C GLU A 6 -3.94 -12.11 33.05
N ARG A 7 -3.29 -11.22 33.83
CA ARG A 7 -3.95 -10.45 34.90
C ARG A 7 -5.06 -9.54 34.40
N ILE A 8 -4.91 -8.94 33.21
CA ILE A 8 -5.96 -8.11 32.58
C ILE A 8 -7.16 -8.97 32.20
N THR A 9 -6.92 -10.13 31.59
CA THR A 9 -7.98 -11.07 31.22
C THR A 9 -8.74 -11.54 32.46
N ASP A 10 -8.03 -11.88 33.53
CA ASP A 10 -8.62 -12.30 34.80
C ASP A 10 -9.47 -11.18 35.43
N ALA A 11 -8.93 -9.95 35.50
CA ALA A 11 -9.66 -8.81 36.05
C ALA A 11 -10.94 -8.48 35.27
N LEU A 12 -10.88 -8.55 33.93
CA LEU A 12 -12.05 -8.34 33.07
C LEU A 12 -13.07 -9.46 33.22
N SER A 13 -12.65 -10.71 33.46
CA SER A 13 -13.57 -11.84 33.67
C SER A 13 -14.46 -11.72 34.92
N LEU A 14 -14.05 -10.86 35.87
CA LEU A 14 -14.80 -10.59 37.09
C LEU A 14 -15.88 -9.52 36.89
N VAL A 15 -15.85 -8.77 35.79
CA VAL A 15 -16.85 -7.74 35.48
C VAL A 15 -18.06 -8.39 34.81
N ARG A 16 -19.24 -8.16 35.40
CA ARG A 16 -20.53 -8.72 34.94
C ARG A 16 -21.33 -7.62 34.25
N ASN A 17 -21.89 -7.89 33.07
CA ASN A 17 -22.86 -7.02 32.45
C ASN A 17 -24.16 -7.01 33.29
N PRO A 18 -24.62 -5.87 33.82
CA PRO A 18 -25.80 -5.80 34.69
C PRO A 18 -27.10 -6.29 34.05
N ARG A 19 -27.21 -6.22 32.72
CA ARG A 19 -28.39 -6.64 31.97
C ARG A 19 -28.46 -8.15 31.79
N THR A 20 -27.33 -8.77 31.41
CA THR A 20 -27.29 -10.19 31.05
C THR A 20 -26.82 -11.08 32.19
N GLY A 21 -26.18 -10.50 33.21
CA GLY A 21 -25.47 -11.23 34.27
C GLY A 21 -24.23 -11.98 33.76
N ALA A 22 -23.89 -11.85 32.48
CA ALA A 22 -22.77 -12.55 31.87
C ALA A 22 -21.45 -11.85 32.17
N ASP A 23 -20.38 -12.64 32.27
CA ASP A 23 -19.01 -12.13 32.29
C ASP A 23 -18.70 -11.52 30.91
N VAL A 24 -18.15 -10.31 30.90
CA VAL A 24 -17.85 -9.55 29.67
C VAL A 24 -16.81 -10.21 28.76
N MET A 25 -15.92 -11.05 29.29
CA MET A 25 -14.98 -11.87 28.52
C MET A 25 -15.68 -13.11 27.95
N ALA A 26 -16.44 -13.82 28.77
CA ALA A 26 -17.18 -15.02 28.34
C ALA A 26 -18.28 -14.70 27.31
N ALA A 27 -18.89 -13.51 27.39
CA ALA A 27 -19.86 -13.00 26.44
C ALA A 27 -19.23 -12.34 25.20
N GLU A 28 -17.91 -12.42 25.05
CA GLU A 28 -17.13 -11.79 23.97
C GLU A 28 -17.39 -10.27 23.80
N GLN A 29 -17.81 -9.60 24.89
CA GLN A 29 -18.06 -8.16 24.89
C GLN A 29 -16.76 -7.38 24.92
N VAL A 30 -15.66 -7.94 25.41
CA VAL A 30 -14.33 -7.32 25.32
C VAL A 30 -13.49 -8.00 24.24
N ARG A 31 -12.91 -7.20 23.35
CA ARG A 31 -12.08 -7.65 22.22
C ARG A 31 -10.85 -6.77 22.04
N ASP A 32 -9.92 -7.20 21.19
CA ASP A 32 -8.75 -6.43 20.77
C ASP A 32 -7.86 -5.94 21.92
N ILE A 33 -7.72 -6.72 22.99
CA ILE A 33 -6.90 -6.32 24.14
C ILE A 33 -5.43 -6.26 23.71
N ALA A 34 -4.83 -5.09 23.88
CA ALA A 34 -3.45 -4.80 23.56
C ALA A 34 -2.75 -4.13 24.74
N THR A 35 -1.51 -4.53 25.00
CA THR A 35 -0.67 -3.96 26.06
C THR A 35 0.66 -3.48 25.49
N THR A 36 1.29 -2.53 26.18
CA THR A 36 2.61 -1.98 25.82
C THR A 36 3.59 -2.20 26.97
N VAL A 37 4.89 -2.18 26.68
CA VAL A 37 5.95 -2.39 27.69
C VAL A 37 5.98 -1.30 28.77
N ASP A 38 5.45 -0.11 28.48
CA ASP A 38 5.30 1.00 29.42
C ASP A 38 3.97 0.98 30.20
N GLY A 39 3.20 -0.12 30.11
CA GLY A 39 2.02 -0.35 30.93
C GLY A 39 0.71 0.22 30.39
N LYS A 40 0.67 0.75 29.17
CA LYS A 40 -0.59 1.21 28.56
C LYS A 40 -1.40 0.03 28.05
N VAL A 41 -2.70 0.05 28.35
CA VAL A 41 -3.67 -0.99 27.97
C VAL A 41 -4.76 -0.39 27.10
N ARG A 42 -5.10 -1.06 25.99
CA ARG A 42 -6.22 -0.69 25.12
C ARG A 42 -7.07 -1.91 24.83
N PHE A 43 -8.39 -1.76 24.82
CA PHE A 43 -9.32 -2.81 24.38
C PHE A 43 -10.62 -2.20 23.84
N THR A 44 -11.32 -2.99 23.03
CA THR A 44 -12.65 -2.68 22.50
C THR A 44 -13.71 -3.27 23.42
N LEU A 45 -14.70 -2.48 23.85
CA LEU A 45 -15.91 -2.95 24.50
C LEU A 45 -17.09 -2.85 23.51
N LEU A 46 -17.70 -4.00 23.21
CA LEU A 46 -18.95 -4.10 22.48
C LEU A 46 -20.11 -3.84 23.44
N LEU A 47 -20.73 -2.67 23.28
CA LEU A 47 -21.83 -2.20 24.11
C LEU A 47 -23.07 -2.05 23.22
N ALA A 48 -24.08 -2.89 23.44
CA ALA A 48 -25.36 -2.75 22.77
C ALA A 48 -26.11 -1.50 23.29
N PRO A 49 -27.01 -0.89 22.50
CA PRO A 49 -27.80 0.27 22.93
C PRO A 49 -28.59 0.03 24.23
N GLU A 50 -28.91 -1.23 24.53
CA GLU A 50 -29.65 -1.66 25.72
C GLU A 50 -28.75 -1.97 26.93
N ASP A 51 -27.42 -2.01 26.76
CA ASP A 51 -26.48 -2.26 27.85
C ASP A 51 -26.25 -1.00 28.70
N ASP A 52 -25.96 -1.21 29.98
CA ASP A 52 -25.74 -0.10 30.92
C ASP A 52 -24.41 0.62 30.64
N ALA A 53 -24.46 1.95 30.55
CA ALA A 53 -23.29 2.79 30.31
C ALA A 53 -22.24 2.74 31.45
N THR A 54 -22.61 2.28 32.64
CA THR A 54 -21.69 2.03 33.77
C THR A 54 -20.68 0.94 33.46
N LEU A 55 -21.02 -0.01 32.56
CA LEU A 55 -20.13 -1.11 32.18
C LEU A 55 -18.79 -0.63 31.62
N VAL A 56 -18.79 0.49 30.89
CA VAL A 56 -17.55 1.12 30.36
C VAL A 56 -16.63 1.59 31.49
N ARG A 57 -17.20 2.08 32.59
CA ARG A 57 -16.44 2.53 33.76
C ARG A 57 -15.93 1.34 34.56
N ASP A 58 -16.75 0.31 34.72
CA ASP A 58 -16.41 -0.88 35.50
C ASP A 58 -15.25 -1.65 34.87
N VAL A 59 -15.28 -1.89 33.55
CA VAL A 59 -14.18 -2.56 32.84
C VAL A 59 -12.89 -1.74 32.84
N ARG A 60 -13.00 -0.41 32.76
CA ARG A 60 -11.86 0.51 32.86
C ARG A 60 -11.23 0.44 34.24
N GLN A 61 -12.05 0.57 35.29
CA GLN A 61 -11.58 0.58 36.68
C GLN A 61 -10.95 -0.75 37.08
N ALA A 62 -11.51 -1.89 36.63
CA ALA A 62 -10.94 -3.20 36.87
C ALA A 62 -9.50 -3.34 36.34
N VAL A 63 -9.20 -2.72 35.20
CA VAL A 63 -7.87 -2.76 34.57
C VAL A 63 -6.93 -1.71 35.17
N GLU A 64 -7.43 -0.51 35.49
CA GLU A 64 -6.63 0.57 36.11
C GLU A 64 -6.07 0.21 37.50
N GLN A 65 -6.69 -0.74 38.20
CA GLN A 65 -6.24 -1.21 39.52
C GLN A 65 -5.10 -2.23 39.48
N LEU A 66 -4.67 -2.68 38.29
CA LEU A 66 -3.62 -3.69 38.18
C LEU A 66 -2.22 -3.08 38.25
N ASP A 67 -1.37 -3.66 39.10
CA ASP A 67 0.04 -3.28 39.20
C ASP A 67 0.75 -3.42 37.85
N GLY A 68 1.33 -2.31 37.36
CA GLY A 68 2.01 -2.23 36.06
C GLY A 68 1.15 -1.65 34.94
N VAL A 69 -0.07 -1.21 35.22
CA VAL A 69 -0.90 -0.42 34.29
C VAL A 69 -0.65 1.08 34.51
N SER A 70 -0.38 1.81 33.42
CA SER A 70 -0.07 3.25 33.44
C SER A 70 -1.13 4.13 32.78
N ASP A 71 -1.88 3.58 31.81
CA ASP A 71 -3.00 4.24 31.13
C ASP A 71 -3.96 3.18 30.57
N VAL A 72 -5.26 3.45 30.59
CA VAL A 72 -6.29 2.54 30.05
C VAL A 72 -7.15 3.27 29.02
N ARG A 73 -7.28 2.69 27.82
CA ARG A 73 -8.15 3.20 26.77
C ARG A 73 -9.18 2.15 26.37
N VAL A 74 -10.45 2.53 26.51
CA VAL A 74 -11.59 1.68 26.13
C VAL A 74 -12.25 2.29 24.90
N ASP A 75 -12.23 1.56 23.78
CA ASP A 75 -13.01 1.92 22.59
C ASP A 75 -14.38 1.28 22.68
N VAL A 76 -15.45 2.07 22.73
CA VAL A 76 -16.82 1.54 22.78
C VAL A 76 -17.35 1.41 21.35
N ARG A 77 -17.85 0.24 20.98
CA ARG A 77 -18.46 -0.03 19.67
C ARG A 77 -19.82 -0.70 19.83
N ASP A 78 -20.71 -0.44 18.88
CA ASP A 78 -22.01 -1.11 18.80
C ASP A 78 -21.83 -2.47 18.07
N PRO A 79 -22.25 -3.60 18.66
CA PRO A 79 -22.18 -4.92 18.04
C PRO A 79 -22.95 -5.04 16.71
N ALA A 80 -23.91 -4.15 16.42
CA ALA A 80 -24.67 -4.13 15.17
C ALA A 80 -23.93 -3.47 13.99
N GLN A 81 -22.82 -2.76 14.23
CA GLN A 81 -22.00 -2.17 13.17
C GLN A 81 -21.06 -3.25 12.58
N ARG A 82 -21.51 -3.95 11.54
CA ARG A 82 -20.68 -4.89 10.76
C ARG A 82 -19.64 -4.14 9.93
N GLU A 83 -18.38 -4.57 10.02
CA GLU A 83 -17.34 -4.21 9.04
C GLU A 83 -17.71 -4.75 7.64
N PRO A 84 -17.50 -4.00 6.55
CA PRO A 84 -17.81 -4.48 5.21
C PRO A 84 -16.75 -5.49 4.74
N THR A 85 -17.17 -6.73 4.53
CA THR A 85 -16.39 -7.79 3.89
C THR A 85 -16.57 -7.71 2.36
N PRO A 86 -15.51 -7.86 1.53
CA PRO A 86 -15.64 -7.76 0.08
C PRO A 86 -16.26 -9.03 -0.51
N ALA A 87 -17.45 -8.92 -1.11
CA ALA A 87 -18.12 -10.01 -1.81
C ALA A 87 -17.75 -10.07 -3.31
N ARG A 88 -17.53 -11.30 -3.80
CA ARG A 88 -17.40 -11.68 -5.23
C ARG A 88 -18.62 -11.25 -6.06
N PRO A 89 -18.47 -10.96 -7.38
CA PRO A 89 -19.60 -10.66 -8.24
C PRO A 89 -20.20 -11.93 -8.89
N ALA A 90 -21.53 -11.95 -9.01
CA ALA A 90 -22.29 -12.83 -9.91
C ALA A 90 -23.46 -12.01 -10.53
N PRO A 91 -24.01 -12.44 -11.68
CA PRO A 91 -24.40 -11.54 -12.76
C PRO A 91 -25.86 -11.05 -12.73
N ALA A 92 -26.12 -10.03 -13.54
CA ALA A 92 -27.40 -9.36 -13.73
C ALA A 92 -28.48 -10.23 -14.41
N PRO A 93 -29.76 -9.86 -14.24
CA PRO A 93 -30.76 -10.06 -15.29
C PRO A 93 -31.56 -8.80 -15.67
N ASN A 94 -32.15 -8.92 -16.85
CA ASN A 94 -32.79 -7.93 -17.72
C ASN A 94 -34.07 -7.24 -17.20
N ALA A 95 -34.26 -6.06 -17.80
CA ALA A 95 -35.47 -5.30 -18.12
C ALA A 95 -36.83 -6.01 -18.05
N MET A 96 -37.87 -5.33 -17.52
CA MET A 96 -38.93 -4.65 -18.30
C MET A 96 -40.19 -4.27 -17.46
N HIS A 97 -40.87 -3.20 -17.91
CA HIS A 97 -42.27 -2.76 -17.71
C HIS A 97 -42.67 -1.80 -16.55
N HIS A 98 -43.14 -0.62 -17.00
CA HIS A 98 -43.93 0.48 -16.39
C HIS A 98 -45.38 0.04 -16.00
N PRO A 99 -46.27 0.82 -15.31
CA PRO A 99 -46.44 2.30 -15.41
C PRO A 99 -46.95 3.14 -14.18
N THR A 100 -46.85 4.48 -14.35
CA THR A 100 -47.60 5.69 -13.84
C THR A 100 -48.70 5.53 -12.75
N ALA A 101 -49.03 6.43 -11.80
CA ALA A 101 -48.78 7.84 -11.37
C ALA A 101 -49.50 8.02 -9.97
N PRO A 102 -49.80 9.20 -9.36
CA PRO A 102 -49.20 10.55 -9.34
C PRO A 102 -48.83 11.04 -7.90
N ALA A 103 -48.21 12.21 -7.79
CA ALA A 103 -47.87 12.89 -6.53
C ALA A 103 -49.06 13.63 -5.87
N PRO A 104 -48.99 13.88 -4.54
CA PRO A 104 -49.48 15.15 -4.00
C PRO A 104 -48.52 15.86 -3.01
N LYS A 105 -48.82 17.15 -2.80
CA LYS A 105 -48.05 18.22 -2.14
C LYS A 105 -48.01 18.14 -0.59
N ALA A 106 -46.97 18.76 -0.02
CA ALA A 106 -46.72 18.99 1.42
C ALA A 106 -47.75 19.93 2.11
N PRO A 107 -47.82 20.04 3.47
CA PRO A 107 -46.89 20.90 4.24
C PRO A 107 -46.61 20.53 5.74
N GLY A 108 -45.50 21.05 6.29
CA GLY A 108 -45.24 21.31 7.74
C GLY A 108 -44.92 20.08 8.61
N THR A 109 -43.91 20.04 9.48
CA THR A 109 -43.39 21.06 10.40
C THR A 109 -41.93 20.76 10.72
N GLY A 110 -41.08 21.78 10.64
CA GLY A 110 -39.68 21.68 11.03
C GLY A 110 -39.55 21.66 12.55
N ARG A 111 -38.85 20.66 13.08
CA ARG A 111 -38.30 20.70 14.44
C ARG A 111 -36.80 20.90 14.31
N ALA A 112 -36.38 22.15 14.48
CA ALA A 112 -34.98 22.55 14.52
C ALA A 112 -34.28 21.85 15.68
N LEU A 113 -33.11 21.26 15.41
CA LEU A 113 -32.18 20.83 16.45
C LEU A 113 -31.50 22.08 17.04
N PRO A 114 -31.22 22.10 18.35
CA PRO A 114 -30.66 23.27 19.03
C PRO A 114 -29.24 23.58 18.52
N VAL A 115 -29.01 24.85 18.18
CA VAL A 115 -27.68 25.40 17.90
C VAL A 115 -26.92 25.47 19.23
N MET A 116 -25.92 24.62 19.41
CA MET A 116 -24.88 24.85 20.42
C MET A 116 -23.93 25.93 19.90
N GLU A 117 -23.73 26.97 20.71
CA GLU A 117 -22.82 28.08 20.46
C GLU A 117 -21.39 27.60 20.19
N ALA A 118 -20.77 28.27 19.21
CA ALA A 118 -19.39 28.06 18.83
C ALA A 118 -18.44 28.49 19.94
N ALA A 119 -17.60 27.57 20.41
CA ALA A 119 -16.37 27.91 21.14
C ALA A 119 -15.28 26.84 20.94
N SER A 120 -14.63 26.90 19.78
CA SER A 120 -13.16 26.96 19.66
C SER A 120 -12.81 26.82 18.18
N ALA A 121 -11.98 27.74 17.67
CA ALA A 121 -11.50 27.70 16.30
C ALA A 121 -10.90 26.30 16.00
N PRO A 122 -11.13 25.73 14.80
CA PRO A 122 -10.50 24.47 14.43
C PRO A 122 -8.98 24.66 14.59
N LYS A 123 -8.37 23.86 15.47
CA LYS A 123 -6.91 23.73 15.49
C LYS A 123 -6.52 23.39 14.05
N ALA A 124 -5.63 24.20 13.47
CA ALA A 124 -5.10 23.94 12.15
C ALA A 124 -4.68 22.45 12.08
N PRO A 125 -4.98 21.74 10.99
CA PRO A 125 -4.52 20.37 10.84
C PRO A 125 -3.02 20.33 11.15
N PRO A 126 -2.53 19.33 11.90
CA PRO A 126 -1.11 19.24 12.20
C PRO A 126 -0.33 19.39 10.90
N ARG A 127 0.58 20.35 10.84
CA ARG A 127 1.41 20.57 9.66
C ARG A 127 2.09 19.25 9.36
N VAL A 128 1.85 18.72 8.16
CA VAL A 128 2.59 17.57 7.67
C VAL A 128 4.07 17.97 7.73
N PRO A 129 4.94 17.22 8.44
CA PRO A 129 6.36 17.53 8.48
C PRO A 129 6.89 17.68 7.05
N ASP A 130 7.78 18.63 6.82
CA ASP A 130 8.44 18.76 5.53
C ASP A 130 9.16 17.44 5.21
N PRO A 131 9.01 16.87 3.99
CA PRO A 131 9.62 15.60 3.65
C PRO A 131 11.14 15.63 3.86
N VAL A 132 11.69 14.59 4.48
CA VAL A 132 13.14 14.48 4.68
C VAL A 132 13.80 14.30 3.33
N GLN A 133 14.84 15.09 3.05
CA GLN A 133 15.63 14.89 1.84
C GLN A 133 16.75 13.88 2.09
N TYR A 134 16.93 12.97 1.14
CA TYR A 134 18.03 12.02 1.11
C TYR A 134 18.86 12.25 -0.16
N PRO A 135 19.77 13.25 -0.20
CA PRO A 135 20.50 13.62 -1.42
C PRO A 135 21.31 12.47 -2.02
N ASN A 136 21.80 11.56 -1.17
CA ASN A 136 22.57 10.40 -1.59
C ASN A 136 21.75 9.35 -2.36
N LEU A 137 20.41 9.44 -2.34
CA LEU A 137 19.51 8.57 -3.12
C LEU A 137 19.24 9.09 -4.54
N GLY A 138 19.77 10.26 -4.90
CA GLY A 138 19.55 10.85 -6.22
C GLY A 138 18.07 11.13 -6.49
N ARG A 139 17.54 10.65 -7.63
CA ARG A 139 16.13 10.80 -8.00
C ARG A 139 15.31 9.61 -7.52
N ILE A 140 14.39 9.86 -6.60
CA ILE A 140 13.47 8.85 -6.05
C ILE A 140 12.26 8.67 -6.96
N ILE A 141 12.06 7.45 -7.46
CA ILE A 141 10.99 7.08 -8.40
C ILE A 141 10.07 6.03 -7.77
N ALA A 142 8.80 6.36 -7.59
CA ALA A 142 7.80 5.38 -7.19
C ALA A 142 7.27 4.62 -8.40
N VAL A 143 7.25 3.29 -8.35
CA VAL A 143 6.60 2.43 -9.36
C VAL A 143 5.30 1.90 -8.76
N SER A 144 4.17 2.31 -9.32
CA SER A 144 2.85 2.03 -8.74
C SER A 144 1.89 1.42 -9.76
N SER A 145 0.89 0.70 -9.27
CA SER A 145 -0.22 0.19 -10.06
C SER A 145 -1.54 0.34 -9.32
N GLY A 146 -2.64 0.36 -10.06
CA GLY A 146 -3.97 0.41 -9.47
C GLY A 146 -4.40 -0.90 -8.80
N LYS A 147 -3.86 -2.03 -9.27
CA LYS A 147 -4.23 -3.38 -8.82
C LYS A 147 -3.04 -4.33 -8.84
N GLY A 148 -3.19 -5.47 -8.17
CA GLY A 148 -2.26 -6.60 -8.25
C GLY A 148 -2.28 -7.30 -9.61
N GLY A 149 -1.19 -7.98 -9.97
CA GLY A 149 -1.12 -8.82 -11.16
C GLY A 149 -0.88 -8.10 -12.50
N VAL A 150 -0.69 -6.78 -12.52
CA VAL A 150 -0.32 -6.05 -13.75
C VAL A 150 1.18 -6.13 -14.11
N GLY A 151 1.98 -6.82 -13.29
CA GLY A 151 3.44 -6.92 -13.45
C GLY A 151 4.21 -5.68 -13.00
N LYS A 152 3.71 -4.95 -12.00
CA LYS A 152 4.37 -3.78 -11.40
C LYS A 152 5.80 -4.09 -10.92
N SER A 153 5.97 -5.10 -10.06
CA SER A 153 7.29 -5.52 -9.56
C SER A 153 8.22 -5.97 -10.68
N THR A 154 7.66 -6.63 -11.71
CA THR A 154 8.38 -7.00 -12.93
C THR A 154 8.92 -5.79 -13.68
N VAL A 155 8.09 -4.77 -13.87
CA VAL A 155 8.51 -3.51 -14.49
C VAL A 155 9.53 -2.80 -13.61
N ALA A 156 9.32 -2.74 -12.29
CA ALA A 156 10.23 -2.08 -11.35
C ALA A 156 11.64 -2.68 -11.37
N VAL A 157 11.75 -4.01 -11.25
CA VAL A 157 13.03 -4.74 -11.27
C VAL A 157 13.74 -4.54 -12.60
N ASN A 158 13.07 -4.78 -13.72
CA ASN A 158 13.71 -4.69 -15.03
C ASN A 158 14.05 -3.22 -15.39
N LEU A 159 13.26 -2.24 -14.95
CA LEU A 159 13.58 -0.82 -15.08
C LEU A 159 14.83 -0.45 -14.29
N ALA A 160 14.96 -0.91 -13.04
CA ALA A 160 16.15 -0.66 -12.22
C ALA A 160 17.42 -1.22 -12.89
N ILE A 161 17.35 -2.45 -13.39
CA ILE A 161 18.47 -3.09 -14.08
C ILE A 161 18.79 -2.39 -15.41
N ALA A 162 17.76 -1.97 -16.16
CA ALA A 162 17.97 -1.22 -17.40
C ALA A 162 18.67 0.13 -17.16
N LEU A 163 18.30 0.84 -16.09
CA LEU A 163 18.98 2.07 -15.66
C LEU A 163 20.44 1.80 -15.24
N ALA A 164 20.70 0.70 -14.53
CA ALA A 164 22.07 0.31 -14.17
C ALA A 164 22.92 -0.05 -15.39
N LYS A 165 22.35 -0.77 -16.37
CA LYS A 165 22.98 -1.05 -17.66
C LYS A 165 23.26 0.21 -18.49
N ALA A 166 22.51 1.29 -18.25
CA ALA A 166 22.77 2.63 -18.80
C ALA A 166 23.85 3.40 -18.02
N GLY A 167 24.60 2.74 -17.12
CA GLY A 167 25.72 3.32 -16.38
C GLY A 167 25.32 4.10 -15.13
N LYS A 168 24.08 3.97 -14.66
CA LYS A 168 23.59 4.67 -13.48
C LYS A 168 23.78 3.85 -12.21
N ARG A 169 24.01 4.51 -11.08
CA ARG A 169 24.03 3.88 -9.75
C ARG A 169 22.59 3.79 -9.26
N VAL A 170 22.08 2.56 -9.11
CA VAL A 170 20.66 2.33 -8.85
C VAL A 170 20.45 1.54 -7.57
N GLY A 171 19.52 2.02 -6.75
CA GLY A 171 18.96 1.26 -5.63
C GLY A 171 17.49 0.96 -5.89
N ILE A 172 17.01 -0.17 -5.39
CA ILE A 172 15.59 -0.53 -5.39
C ILE A 172 15.15 -0.99 -4.00
N MET A 173 13.98 -0.52 -3.57
CA MET A 173 13.33 -0.92 -2.34
C MET A 173 11.97 -1.55 -2.62
N ASP A 174 11.72 -2.70 -2.00
CA ASP A 174 10.40 -3.31 -1.95
C ASP A 174 9.55 -2.64 -0.87
N ALA A 175 8.49 -1.95 -1.27
CA ALA A 175 7.49 -1.43 -0.35
C ALA A 175 6.20 -2.29 -0.34
N ASP A 176 6.14 -3.38 -1.11
CA ASP A 176 5.03 -4.33 -1.09
C ASP A 176 5.19 -5.36 0.03
N ILE A 177 5.01 -4.87 1.25
CA ILE A 177 5.21 -5.63 2.50
C ILE A 177 4.38 -6.92 2.55
N TYR A 178 3.23 -6.95 1.86
CA TYR A 178 2.30 -8.08 1.90
C TYR A 178 2.65 -9.20 0.91
N GLY A 179 3.43 -8.90 -0.11
CA GLY A 179 3.80 -9.83 -1.16
C GLY A 179 5.13 -9.48 -1.78
N PRO A 180 6.23 -9.54 -0.99
CA PRO A 180 7.54 -9.13 -1.47
C PRO A 180 8.01 -10.05 -2.60
N ASN A 181 8.19 -9.49 -3.80
CA ASN A 181 8.56 -10.27 -4.99
C ASN A 181 10.04 -10.11 -5.35
N LEU A 182 10.69 -9.03 -4.88
CA LEU A 182 12.05 -8.68 -5.29
C LEU A 182 13.09 -9.78 -5.00
N PRO A 183 13.11 -10.45 -3.83
CA PRO A 183 14.06 -11.52 -3.54
C PRO A 183 14.04 -12.64 -4.60
N LEU A 184 12.84 -13.13 -4.93
CA LEU A 184 12.63 -14.16 -5.94
C LEU A 184 13.07 -13.69 -7.32
N MET A 185 12.59 -12.51 -7.73
CA MET A 185 12.84 -11.95 -9.06
C MET A 185 14.31 -11.62 -9.34
N LEU A 186 15.09 -11.39 -8.29
CA LEU A 186 16.52 -11.09 -8.38
C LEU A 186 17.40 -12.31 -8.05
N GLY A 187 16.81 -13.45 -7.68
CA GLY A 187 17.56 -14.65 -7.31
C GLY A 187 18.45 -14.46 -6.08
N VAL A 188 18.06 -13.59 -5.16
CA VAL A 188 18.80 -13.31 -3.93
C VAL A 188 17.93 -13.60 -2.71
N ASP A 189 18.46 -14.39 -1.77
CA ASP A 189 17.73 -14.86 -0.59
C ASP A 189 18.63 -14.89 0.65
N ALA A 190 19.41 -13.82 0.84
CA ALA A 190 20.31 -13.68 1.99
C ALA A 190 19.76 -12.64 2.95
N ALA A 191 19.87 -12.90 4.26
CA ALA A 191 19.61 -11.87 5.25
C ALA A 191 20.67 -10.75 5.12
N PRO A 192 20.28 -9.47 5.01
CA PRO A 192 21.22 -8.37 4.90
C PRO A 192 22.06 -8.27 6.18
N ALA A 193 23.37 -8.10 6.02
CA ALA A 193 24.26 -7.88 7.15
C ALA A 193 24.04 -6.49 7.75
N VAL A 194 24.34 -6.34 9.05
CA VAL A 194 24.41 -5.03 9.70
C VAL A 194 25.88 -4.71 9.99
N ARG A 195 26.33 -3.51 9.59
CA ARG A 195 27.67 -2.99 9.89
C ARG A 195 27.54 -1.52 10.25
N ASP A 196 28.22 -1.10 11.32
CA ASP A 196 28.21 0.30 11.78
C ASP A 196 26.78 0.86 11.93
N GLU A 197 25.89 0.07 12.56
CA GLU A 197 24.46 0.37 12.75
C GLU A 197 23.65 0.59 11.45
N LYS A 198 24.24 0.29 10.29
CA LYS A 198 23.57 0.35 8.98
C LYS A 198 23.31 -1.04 8.42
N ILE A 199 22.14 -1.17 7.79
CA ILE A 199 21.77 -2.35 7.01
C ILE A 199 22.56 -2.28 5.69
N ILE A 200 23.33 -3.32 5.38
CA ILE A 200 24.03 -3.43 4.10
C ILE A 200 23.06 -4.04 3.08
N PRO A 201 22.65 -3.30 2.03
CA PRO A 201 21.74 -3.83 1.03
C PRO A 201 22.43 -4.99 0.28
N LEU A 202 21.64 -5.93 -0.22
CA LEU A 202 22.18 -6.93 -1.14
C LEU A 202 22.44 -6.27 -2.50
N GLU A 203 23.26 -6.92 -3.32
CA GLU A 203 23.54 -6.48 -4.68
C GLU A 203 23.25 -7.60 -5.67
N ALA A 204 22.57 -7.27 -6.76
CA ALA A 204 22.28 -8.17 -7.86
C ALA A 204 22.21 -7.35 -9.16
N PHE A 205 22.70 -7.87 -10.28
CA PHE A 205 22.58 -7.20 -11.60
C PHE A 205 23.04 -5.72 -11.64
N GLY A 206 24.02 -5.36 -10.80
CA GLY A 206 24.52 -3.98 -10.70
C GLY A 206 23.61 -3.01 -9.94
N ILE A 207 22.57 -3.51 -9.25
CA ILE A 207 21.67 -2.72 -8.41
C ILE A 207 21.77 -3.12 -6.95
N LYS A 208 21.57 -2.15 -6.05
CA LYS A 208 21.40 -2.39 -4.62
C LYS A 208 19.93 -2.68 -4.31
N VAL A 209 19.65 -3.67 -3.48
CA VAL A 209 18.28 -4.07 -3.13
C VAL A 209 18.06 -4.21 -1.64
N ILE A 210 16.92 -3.71 -1.17
CA ILE A 210 16.34 -4.06 0.13
C ILE A 210 14.89 -4.48 -0.04
N SER A 211 14.50 -5.53 0.67
CA SER A 211 13.11 -5.98 0.79
C SER A 211 12.89 -6.52 2.18
N LEU A 212 11.67 -6.35 2.71
CA LEU A 212 11.25 -7.06 3.91
C LEU A 212 11.25 -8.58 3.73
N GLY A 213 11.15 -9.07 2.49
CA GLY A 213 11.24 -10.50 2.20
C GLY A 213 12.58 -11.13 2.63
N PHE A 214 13.64 -10.34 2.87
CA PHE A 214 14.90 -10.84 3.43
C PHE A 214 14.91 -10.97 4.96
N LEU A 215 13.94 -10.35 5.64
CA LEU A 215 13.92 -10.19 7.10
C LEU A 215 12.77 -10.95 7.77
N ILE A 216 11.77 -11.38 7.01
CA ILE A 216 10.57 -12.05 7.51
C ILE A 216 10.57 -13.50 7.02
N GLU A 217 10.31 -14.42 7.95
CA GLU A 217 10.05 -15.82 7.61
C GLU A 217 8.71 -15.95 6.88
N LYS A 218 8.70 -16.63 5.72
CA LYS A 218 7.57 -16.70 4.76
C LYS A 218 6.22 -17.17 5.34
N GLU A 219 6.20 -17.72 6.55
CA GLU A 219 5.04 -18.41 7.13
C GLU A 219 4.32 -17.61 8.24
N GLN A 220 4.78 -16.41 8.60
CA GLN A 220 4.14 -15.62 9.66
C GLN A 220 3.13 -14.62 9.09
N PRO A 221 1.81 -14.78 9.33
CA PRO A 221 0.81 -13.79 8.95
C PRO A 221 0.96 -12.55 9.84
N ALA A 222 1.77 -11.59 9.40
CA ALA A 222 1.93 -10.33 10.11
C ALA A 222 0.83 -9.34 9.69
N ILE A 223 0.07 -8.85 10.67
CA ILE A 223 -0.94 -7.80 10.47
C ILE A 223 -0.22 -6.44 10.45
N TRP A 224 0.26 -6.03 9.28
CA TRP A 224 0.95 -4.76 9.10
C TRP A 224 -0.07 -3.60 9.05
N ARG A 225 -0.12 -2.83 10.14
CA ARG A 225 -0.90 -1.57 10.19
C ARG A 225 -0.08 -0.42 9.58
N GLY A 226 -0.75 0.60 9.01
CA GLY A 226 -0.11 1.75 8.35
C GLY A 226 1.10 2.38 9.09
N PRO A 227 1.07 2.58 10.42
CA PRO A 227 2.24 3.10 11.16
C PRO A 227 3.49 2.23 11.05
N ILE A 228 3.33 0.91 10.93
CA ILE A 228 4.47 -0.02 10.77
C ILE A 228 5.05 0.11 9.36
N VAL A 229 4.19 0.23 8.34
CA VAL A 229 4.60 0.49 6.95
C VAL A 229 5.44 1.76 6.86
N MET A 230 4.95 2.85 7.46
CA MET A 230 5.67 4.12 7.54
C MET A 230 7.02 3.99 8.23
N LYS A 231 7.06 3.28 9.37
CA LYS A 231 8.31 3.02 10.11
C LYS A 231 9.32 2.27 9.25
N ILE A 232 8.89 1.24 8.54
CA ILE A 232 9.77 0.42 7.70
C ILE A 232 10.30 1.22 6.51
N ILE A 233 9.43 1.93 5.78
CA ILE A 233 9.86 2.79 4.67
C ILE A 233 10.87 3.82 5.16
N THR A 234 10.59 4.49 6.28
CA THR A 234 11.49 5.49 6.87
C THR A 234 12.83 4.86 7.29
N GLN A 235 12.79 3.67 7.90
CA GLN A 235 13.99 2.93 8.30
C GLN A 235 14.83 2.52 7.10
N PHE A 236 14.22 2.03 6.01
CA PHE A 236 14.97 1.67 4.81
C PHE A 236 15.57 2.88 4.09
N LEU A 237 14.89 4.02 4.08
CA LEU A 237 15.45 5.26 3.53
C LEU A 237 16.67 5.74 4.32
N ARG A 238 16.62 5.65 5.66
CA ARG A 238 17.63 6.23 6.56
C ARG A 238 18.76 5.28 6.94
N ASP A 239 18.44 4.03 7.24
CA ASP A 239 19.31 3.09 7.96
C ASP A 239 19.94 2.04 7.05
N VAL A 240 19.58 2.01 5.76
CA VAL A 240 20.29 1.21 4.75
C VAL A 240 21.47 2.00 4.18
N ASN A 241 22.62 1.35 4.05
CA ASN A 241 23.81 1.91 3.44
C ASN A 241 23.73 1.89 1.90
N TRP A 242 22.92 2.79 1.36
CA TRP A 242 22.76 2.96 -0.08
C TRP A 242 24.02 3.48 -0.79
N GLY A 243 24.94 4.12 -0.06
CA GLY A 243 26.03 4.89 -0.67
C GLY A 243 25.49 6.06 -1.48
N GLN A 244 26.09 6.32 -2.64
CA GLN A 244 25.67 7.37 -3.58
C GLN A 244 24.96 6.74 -4.78
N LEU A 245 23.73 7.14 -5.03
CA LEU A 245 22.88 6.68 -6.13
C LEU A 245 22.51 7.84 -7.05
N ASP A 246 22.27 7.52 -8.32
CA ASP A 246 21.67 8.44 -9.29
C ASP A 246 20.14 8.29 -9.30
N TYR A 247 19.65 7.05 -9.14
CA TYR A 247 18.21 6.75 -9.08
C TYR A 247 17.90 5.76 -7.95
N PHE A 248 16.79 5.99 -7.26
CA PHE A 248 16.27 5.12 -6.23
C PHE A 248 14.82 4.75 -6.54
N LEU A 249 14.59 3.48 -6.87
CA LEU A 249 13.27 2.98 -7.23
C LEU A 249 12.57 2.41 -6.01
N VAL A 250 11.27 2.66 -5.89
CA VAL A 250 10.42 2.06 -4.87
C VAL A 250 9.31 1.28 -5.54
N ASP A 251 9.31 -0.04 -5.36
CA ASP A 251 8.23 -0.91 -5.82
C ASP A 251 7.07 -0.83 -4.82
N MET A 252 6.05 -0.05 -5.15
CA MET A 252 4.93 0.25 -4.24
C MET A 252 3.99 -0.94 -4.14
N PRO A 253 3.21 -1.14 -3.07
CA PRO A 253 2.12 -2.12 -3.10
C PRO A 253 1.03 -1.69 -4.10
N PRO A 254 0.19 -2.60 -4.58
CA PRO A 254 -0.91 -2.25 -5.46
C PRO A 254 -1.92 -1.32 -4.76
N GLY A 255 -2.59 -0.47 -5.54
CA GLY A 255 -3.67 0.40 -5.06
C GLY A 255 -3.22 1.82 -4.73
N THR A 256 -3.89 2.43 -3.74
CA THR A 256 -3.69 3.83 -3.31
C THR A 256 -3.63 3.95 -1.79
N GLY A 257 -3.00 2.96 -1.14
CA GLY A 257 -3.03 2.77 0.31
C GLY A 257 -1.98 3.57 1.09
N ASP A 258 -1.79 3.15 2.34
CA ASP A 258 -0.94 3.83 3.33
C ASP A 258 0.53 3.90 2.91
N ALA A 259 1.06 2.93 2.16
CA ALA A 259 2.47 2.90 1.76
C ALA A 259 2.84 4.05 0.83
N GLN A 260 1.96 4.39 -0.13
CA GLN A 260 2.16 5.50 -1.04
C GLN A 260 2.17 6.84 -0.29
N LEU A 261 1.23 7.03 0.63
CA LEU A 261 1.22 8.22 1.48
C LEU A 261 2.43 8.27 2.41
N SER A 262 2.82 7.13 2.98
CA SER A 262 3.98 6.99 3.85
C SER A 262 5.27 7.38 3.12
N LEU A 263 5.48 6.91 1.88
CA LEU A 263 6.65 7.27 1.10
C LEU A 263 6.73 8.79 0.85
N VAL A 264 5.61 9.41 0.45
CA VAL A 264 5.58 10.85 0.16
C VAL A 264 5.75 11.69 1.43
N GLN A 265 5.28 11.20 2.58
CA GLN A 265 5.51 11.83 3.88
C GLN A 265 6.95 11.64 4.37
N ALA A 266 7.58 10.50 4.06
CA ALA A 266 8.92 10.17 4.51
C ALA A 266 10.02 10.86 3.70
N THR A 267 9.79 11.09 2.40
CA THR A 267 10.79 11.66 1.50
C THR A 267 10.19 12.39 0.30
N GLN A 268 10.99 13.27 -0.30
CA GLN A 268 10.65 13.89 -1.57
C GLN A 268 10.75 12.89 -2.74
N VAL A 269 9.58 12.47 -3.24
CA VAL A 269 9.48 11.62 -4.43
C VAL A 269 9.58 12.50 -5.69
N HIS A 270 10.54 12.19 -6.56
CA HIS A 270 10.84 12.98 -7.74
C HIS A 270 9.96 12.62 -8.94
N GLY A 271 9.41 11.40 -8.96
CA GLY A 271 8.61 10.87 -10.06
C GLY A 271 7.81 9.65 -9.68
N ALA A 272 6.66 9.46 -10.32
CA ALA A 272 5.90 8.22 -10.29
C ALA A 272 5.75 7.63 -11.70
N VAL A 273 5.97 6.32 -11.83
CA VAL A 273 5.67 5.53 -13.02
C VAL A 273 4.43 4.69 -12.73
N ILE A 274 3.41 4.80 -13.59
CA ILE A 274 2.16 4.07 -13.44
C ILE A 274 2.13 2.88 -14.37
N VAL A 275 2.06 1.67 -13.80
CA VAL A 275 1.97 0.42 -14.54
C VAL A 275 0.51 0.00 -14.64
N THR A 276 0.07 -0.28 -15.88
CA THR A 276 -1.25 -0.83 -16.18
C THR A 276 -1.16 -1.92 -17.24
N THR A 277 -2.29 -2.47 -17.64
CA THR A 277 -2.43 -3.42 -18.76
C THR A 277 -3.57 -2.96 -19.67
N PRO A 278 -3.73 -3.52 -20.89
CA PRO A 278 -4.75 -3.05 -21.82
C PRO A 278 -6.20 -3.17 -21.33
N GLN A 279 -6.48 -4.06 -20.37
CA GLN A 279 -7.84 -4.28 -19.86
C GLN A 279 -8.41 -3.04 -19.15
N GLN A 280 -9.68 -2.73 -19.42
CA GLN A 280 -10.40 -1.58 -18.85
C GLN A 280 -10.42 -1.57 -17.32
N VAL A 281 -10.54 -2.75 -16.70
CA VAL A 281 -10.51 -2.87 -15.24
C VAL A 281 -9.18 -2.38 -14.65
N SER A 282 -8.05 -2.70 -15.30
CA SER A 282 -6.72 -2.24 -14.88
C SER A 282 -6.57 -0.73 -15.06
N VAL A 283 -7.09 -0.20 -16.16
CA VAL A 283 -7.07 1.24 -16.48
C VAL A 283 -7.82 2.05 -15.43
N GLY A 284 -9.03 1.63 -15.05
CA GLY A 284 -9.82 2.31 -14.02
C GLY A 284 -9.14 2.35 -12.66
N ASP A 285 -8.45 1.28 -12.27
CA ASP A 285 -7.67 1.27 -11.02
C ASP A 285 -6.39 2.12 -11.13
N ALA A 286 -5.69 2.06 -12.27
CA ALA A 286 -4.48 2.86 -12.50
C ALA A 286 -4.78 4.37 -12.52
N LEU A 287 -5.96 4.78 -12.98
CA LEU A 287 -6.45 6.16 -12.88
C LEU A 287 -6.49 6.64 -11.43
N ARG A 288 -6.95 5.80 -10.49
CA ARG A 288 -6.93 6.16 -9.05
C ARG A 288 -5.50 6.37 -8.57
N GLY A 289 -4.57 5.53 -9.01
CA GLY A 289 -3.12 5.68 -8.76
C GLY A 289 -2.57 7.03 -9.23
N VAL A 290 -2.89 7.43 -10.47
CA VAL A 290 -2.53 8.75 -11.01
C VAL A 290 -3.08 9.88 -10.13
N LYS A 291 -4.38 9.82 -9.81
CA LYS A 291 -5.04 10.85 -9.00
C LYS A 291 -4.52 10.95 -7.58
N MET A 292 -4.00 9.86 -7.02
CA MET A 292 -3.37 9.85 -5.72
C MET A 292 -2.05 10.65 -5.74
N PHE A 293 -1.18 10.43 -6.73
CA PHE A 293 0.08 11.19 -6.84
C PHE A 293 -0.14 12.66 -7.20
N GLU A 294 -1.14 12.98 -8.03
CA GLU A 294 -1.55 14.37 -8.29
C GLU A 294 -1.92 15.11 -6.99
N ARG A 295 -2.66 14.44 -6.09
CA ARG A 295 -3.06 15.02 -4.79
C ARG A 295 -1.89 15.23 -3.83
N THR A 296 -0.81 14.48 -3.99
CA THR A 296 0.39 14.59 -3.16
C THR A 296 1.50 15.40 -3.83
N ALA A 297 1.19 16.10 -4.93
CA ALA A 297 2.11 16.93 -5.73
C ALA A 297 3.34 16.17 -6.29
N VAL A 298 3.29 14.84 -6.32
CA VAL A 298 4.30 14.01 -6.97
C VAL A 298 4.00 13.97 -8.47
N PRO A 299 4.97 14.32 -9.33
CA PRO A 299 4.75 14.23 -10.77
C PRO A 299 4.62 12.78 -11.22
N VAL A 300 3.65 12.52 -12.08
CA VAL A 300 3.61 11.28 -12.83
C VAL A 300 4.46 11.44 -14.09
N LEU A 301 5.55 10.66 -14.19
CA LEU A 301 6.48 10.71 -15.31
C LEU A 301 5.86 10.15 -16.59
N GLY A 302 4.98 9.16 -16.45
CA GLY A 302 4.19 8.57 -17.52
C GLY A 302 3.55 7.24 -17.15
N VAL A 303 2.85 6.67 -18.13
CA VAL A 303 2.18 5.37 -18.05
C VAL A 303 3.00 4.32 -18.81
N VAL A 304 3.16 3.13 -18.21
CA VAL A 304 3.67 1.92 -18.87
C VAL A 304 2.51 0.94 -19.05
N GLU A 305 2.22 0.56 -20.28
CA GLU A 305 1.29 -0.54 -20.58
C GLU A 305 2.09 -1.86 -20.63
N ASN A 306 1.93 -2.69 -19.60
CA ASN A 306 2.51 -4.02 -19.58
C ASN A 306 1.58 -5.04 -20.25
N MET A 307 2.13 -6.17 -20.70
CA MET A 307 1.37 -7.23 -21.39
C MET A 307 0.56 -6.71 -22.59
N SER A 308 1.15 -5.78 -23.35
CA SER A 308 0.48 -5.00 -24.40
C SER A 308 0.09 -5.83 -25.62
N TRP A 309 0.94 -6.79 -25.99
CA TRP A 309 0.68 -7.77 -27.05
C TRP A 309 1.51 -9.02 -26.80
N PHE A 310 1.07 -10.15 -27.32
CA PHE A 310 1.88 -11.38 -27.43
C PHE A 310 2.39 -11.51 -28.86
N GLU A 311 3.66 -11.82 -29.06
CA GLU A 311 4.18 -12.07 -30.40
C GLU A 311 3.92 -13.51 -30.81
N ASN A 312 3.21 -13.70 -31.92
CA ASN A 312 3.00 -15.04 -32.46
C ASN A 312 4.35 -15.66 -32.88
N PRO A 313 4.75 -16.82 -32.32
CA PRO A 313 6.08 -17.39 -32.57
C PRO A 313 6.27 -17.92 -34.00
N GLU A 314 5.17 -18.23 -34.71
CA GLU A 314 5.22 -18.73 -36.09
C GLU A 314 5.27 -17.59 -37.13
N THR A 315 4.59 -16.47 -36.84
CA THR A 315 4.37 -15.40 -37.82
C THR A 315 5.03 -14.07 -37.46
N GLY A 316 5.50 -13.89 -36.22
CA GLY A 316 6.05 -12.64 -35.70
C GLY A 316 5.02 -11.50 -35.54
N LYS A 317 3.74 -11.76 -35.81
CA LYS A 317 2.67 -10.76 -35.73
C LYS A 317 2.19 -10.55 -34.29
N PRO A 318 1.83 -9.31 -33.90
CA PRO A 318 1.30 -9.04 -32.57
C PRO A 318 -0.14 -9.57 -32.42
N ILE A 319 -0.42 -10.20 -31.28
CA ILE A 319 -1.73 -10.68 -30.85
C ILE A 319 -2.14 -9.91 -29.59
N ALA A 320 -3.28 -9.24 -29.62
CA ALA A 320 -3.83 -8.49 -28.49
C ALA A 320 -4.56 -9.42 -27.50
N MET A 321 -3.82 -10.25 -26.77
CA MET A 321 -4.37 -11.25 -25.83
C MET A 321 -5.32 -10.64 -24.78
N PHE A 322 -5.04 -9.41 -24.36
CA PHE A 322 -5.79 -8.69 -23.33
C PHE A 322 -6.49 -7.43 -23.85
N GLY A 323 -6.65 -7.30 -25.18
CA GLY A 323 -7.04 -6.06 -25.84
C GLY A 323 -5.85 -5.12 -26.07
N SER A 324 -6.13 -3.88 -26.48
CA SER A 324 -5.10 -2.89 -26.81
C SER A 324 -5.47 -1.47 -26.37
N GLY A 325 -4.44 -0.64 -26.21
CA GLY A 325 -4.57 0.82 -26.03
C GLY A 325 -5.15 1.27 -24.69
N GLY A 326 -5.15 0.43 -23.66
CA GLY A 326 -5.62 0.78 -22.31
C GLY A 326 -4.73 1.84 -21.66
N GLY A 327 -3.42 1.64 -21.70
CA GLY A 327 -2.43 2.60 -21.22
C GLY A 327 -2.42 3.89 -22.03
N GLU A 328 -2.60 3.82 -23.35
CA GLU A 328 -2.71 5.02 -24.21
C GLU A 328 -3.94 5.85 -23.84
N ARG A 329 -5.10 5.20 -23.67
CA ARG A 329 -6.33 5.87 -23.21
C ARG A 329 -6.13 6.52 -21.84
N LEU A 330 -5.55 5.81 -20.88
CA LEU A 330 -5.26 6.34 -19.55
C LEU A 330 -4.34 7.57 -19.62
N ALA A 331 -3.26 7.45 -20.39
CA ALA A 331 -2.28 8.51 -20.58
C ALA A 331 -2.95 9.76 -21.16
N LYS A 332 -3.76 9.59 -22.22
CA LYS A 332 -4.52 10.69 -22.85
C LYS A 332 -5.53 11.32 -21.90
N GLU A 333 -6.31 10.51 -21.16
CA GLU A 333 -7.31 10.99 -20.20
C GLU A 333 -6.68 11.82 -19.08
N CYS A 334 -5.46 11.46 -18.65
CA CYS A 334 -4.74 12.17 -17.60
C CYS A 334 -3.82 13.29 -18.11
N GLY A 335 -3.69 13.49 -19.43
CA GLY A 335 -2.71 14.43 -20.00
C GLY A 335 -1.26 14.03 -19.73
N LEU A 336 -0.99 12.72 -19.64
CA LEU A 336 0.32 12.13 -19.37
C LEU A 336 0.89 11.46 -20.62
N PRO A 337 2.22 11.27 -20.71
CA PRO A 337 2.82 10.49 -21.78
C PRO A 337 2.67 8.98 -21.53
N LEU A 338 2.44 8.22 -22.62
CA LEU A 338 2.68 6.79 -22.63
C LEU A 338 4.19 6.55 -22.83
N ILE A 339 4.89 6.18 -21.77
CA ILE A 339 6.35 6.05 -21.79
C ILE A 339 6.82 4.65 -22.23
N GLY A 340 5.92 3.68 -22.33
CA GLY A 340 6.24 2.43 -23.03
C GLY A 340 5.12 1.41 -23.06
N GLN A 341 5.28 0.45 -23.96
CA GLN A 341 4.44 -0.72 -24.10
C GLN A 341 5.35 -1.95 -24.09
N ILE A 342 5.14 -2.85 -23.13
CA ILE A 342 5.95 -4.05 -22.95
C ILE A 342 5.13 -5.26 -23.43
N PRO A 343 5.67 -6.12 -24.31
CA PRO A 343 4.97 -7.33 -24.73
C PRO A 343 4.77 -8.32 -23.58
N LEU A 344 3.72 -9.13 -23.69
CA LEU A 344 3.61 -10.38 -22.96
C LEU A 344 4.60 -11.37 -23.55
N ASP A 345 5.67 -11.67 -22.81
CA ASP A 345 6.74 -12.59 -23.23
C ASP A 345 6.94 -13.62 -22.11
N PRO A 346 6.79 -14.94 -22.38
CA PRO A 346 6.97 -15.99 -21.37
C PRO A 346 8.32 -15.93 -20.65
N ARG A 347 9.37 -15.48 -21.33
CA ARG A 347 10.71 -15.35 -20.75
C ARG A 347 10.78 -14.32 -19.63
N ILE A 348 9.86 -13.36 -19.60
CA ILE A 348 9.72 -12.42 -18.48
C ILE A 348 9.28 -13.16 -17.21
N GLN A 349 8.30 -14.05 -17.34
CA GLN A 349 7.79 -14.82 -16.22
C GLN A 349 8.80 -15.88 -15.78
N GLU A 350 9.38 -16.64 -16.72
CA GLU A 350 10.43 -17.61 -16.43
C GLU A 350 11.63 -16.95 -15.73
N GLY A 351 12.06 -15.79 -16.22
CA GLY A 351 13.12 -15.00 -15.62
C GLY A 351 12.76 -14.47 -14.23
N GLY A 352 11.50 -14.05 -14.01
CA GLY A 352 11.02 -13.63 -12.71
C GLY A 352 11.01 -14.76 -11.68
N ASP A 353 10.65 -15.99 -12.07
CA ASP A 353 10.58 -17.13 -11.16
C ASP A 353 11.94 -17.77 -10.88
N THR A 354 12.89 -17.62 -11.81
CA THR A 354 14.24 -18.19 -11.70
C THR A 354 15.30 -17.19 -11.26
N GLY A 355 14.92 -15.94 -10.97
CA GLY A 355 15.86 -14.89 -10.58
C GLY A 355 16.78 -14.42 -11.71
N ARG A 356 16.34 -14.52 -12.97
CA ARG A 356 17.08 -14.14 -14.18
C ARG A 356 16.28 -13.11 -15.01
N PRO A 357 16.23 -11.84 -14.60
CA PRO A 357 15.43 -10.80 -15.26
C PRO A 357 15.72 -10.68 -16.76
N ILE A 358 14.69 -10.42 -17.57
CA ILE A 358 14.79 -10.48 -19.04
C ILE A 358 15.80 -9.49 -19.62
N VAL A 359 15.93 -8.29 -19.02
CA VAL A 359 16.88 -7.27 -19.48
C VAL A 359 18.34 -7.69 -19.32
N ASP A 360 18.60 -8.67 -18.45
CA ASP A 360 19.91 -9.27 -18.28
C ASP A 360 20.06 -10.56 -19.10
N ALA A 361 19.08 -11.47 -18.99
CA ALA A 361 19.14 -12.78 -19.63
C ALA A 361 19.00 -12.72 -21.16
N GLU A 362 18.19 -11.80 -21.68
CA GLU A 362 17.78 -11.73 -23.09
C GLU A 362 17.82 -10.27 -23.59
N PRO A 363 19.00 -9.61 -23.61
CA PRO A 363 19.12 -8.17 -23.85
C PRO A 363 18.59 -7.73 -25.23
N ASP A 364 18.67 -8.61 -26.23
CA ASP A 364 18.23 -8.33 -27.60
C ASP A 364 16.74 -8.59 -27.85
N SER A 365 16.02 -9.15 -26.87
CA SER A 365 14.58 -9.42 -27.00
C SER A 365 13.78 -8.13 -27.16
N LYS A 366 12.60 -8.22 -27.78
CA LYS A 366 11.71 -7.05 -27.94
C LYS A 366 11.24 -6.52 -26.59
N ALA A 367 11.04 -7.40 -25.61
CA ALA A 367 10.72 -7.02 -24.24
C ALA A 367 11.84 -6.20 -23.60
N SER A 368 13.08 -6.67 -23.66
CA SER A 368 14.24 -5.94 -23.11
C SER A 368 14.43 -4.59 -23.78
N LYS A 369 14.34 -4.52 -25.11
CA LYS A 369 14.39 -3.27 -25.87
C LYS A 369 13.28 -2.29 -25.45
N ALA A 370 12.06 -2.78 -25.25
CA ALA A 370 10.95 -1.95 -24.77
C ALA A 370 11.20 -1.41 -23.36
N ILE A 371 11.81 -2.21 -22.47
CA ILE A 371 12.14 -1.78 -21.10
C ILE A 371 13.29 -0.76 -21.10
N HIS A 372 14.32 -0.95 -21.93
CA HIS A 372 15.37 0.04 -22.11
C HIS A 372 14.81 1.38 -22.61
N LEU A 373 13.87 1.36 -23.55
CA LEU A 373 13.17 2.57 -24.00
C LEU A 373 12.37 3.24 -22.87
N VAL A 374 11.73 2.45 -21.99
CA VAL A 374 11.09 3.01 -20.78
C VAL A 374 12.11 3.69 -19.89
N ALA A 375 13.28 3.07 -19.66
CA ALA A 375 14.35 3.65 -18.84
C ALA A 375 14.87 4.98 -19.42
N GLU A 376 15.12 5.03 -20.73
CA GLU A 376 15.53 6.26 -21.43
C GLU A 376 14.50 7.38 -21.26
N ARG A 377 13.22 7.08 -21.46
CA ARG A 377 12.13 8.05 -21.31
C ARG A 377 11.97 8.50 -19.86
N VAL A 378 12.12 7.62 -18.89
CA VAL A 378 12.11 7.98 -17.47
C VAL A 378 13.24 8.96 -17.14
N MET A 379 14.46 8.70 -17.61
CA MET A 379 15.60 9.60 -17.42
C MET A 379 15.34 10.96 -18.08
N GLN A 380 14.94 10.98 -19.35
CA GLN A 380 14.62 12.22 -20.07
C GLN A 380 13.59 13.08 -19.32
N ARG A 381 12.50 12.46 -18.85
CA ARG A 381 11.43 13.15 -18.13
C ARG A 381 11.89 13.73 -16.79
N LEU A 382 12.83 13.07 -16.13
CA LEU A 382 13.44 13.56 -14.89
C LEU A 382 14.41 14.70 -15.17
N ASP A 383 15.25 14.60 -16.21
CA ASP A 383 16.21 15.63 -16.60
C ASP A 383 15.50 16.92 -17.06
N GLU A 384 14.41 16.79 -17.83
CA GLU A 384 13.55 17.93 -18.22
C GLU A 384 12.97 18.68 -17.01
N ARG A 385 12.69 17.95 -15.93
CA ARG A 385 12.04 18.49 -14.72
C ARG A 385 13.04 18.99 -13.68
N TYR A 386 14.20 18.35 -13.61
CA TYR A 386 15.24 18.63 -12.63
C TYR A 386 16.61 18.73 -13.33
N PRO A 387 16.80 19.78 -14.14
CA PRO A 387 17.98 19.98 -14.98
C PRO A 387 19.28 20.20 -14.18
#